data_AF-A0A8H7TR23-F1
#
_entry.id   AF-A0A8H7TR23-F1
#
_cell.length_a   1.000
_cell.length_b   1.000
_cell.length_c   1.000
_cell.angle_alpha   90.00
_cell.angle_beta   90.00
_cell.angle_gamma   90.00
#
_symmetry.space_group_name_H-M   'P 1'
#
loop_
_entity.id
_entity.type
_entity.pdbx_description
1 polymer ?
#
loop_
_entity_poly.entity_id
_entity_poly.type
_entity_poly.pdbx_seq_one_letter_code
_entity_poly.pdbx_strand_id
1 'polypeptide(L)'
;MGEPQSYRDIAELFVKYLKNEIETLPWSESPLTGEADAIRENLVNLNRRGILTVNSQPAVDGVKSSHPIHGWGPSNGYVYQKSYLEVLVHPRLYQELTSRMAKQEDLTYYAVTKSGQLETNAPSDGPNAVTWGVFPGKEIVQPTIVESVSFLAWRDEAFQLGMDWAKCFDSGSASRKLIEHIMTDWHLINIVNNDFHDNESIFKLFDGLEIDFKELESPFEGQTDNQESVTNGSHASQAIPKEAAALVAN
;
A
#
# COMPACT_ATOMS: atom_id res chain seq x y z
N MET A 1 -7.51 -1.99 18.06
CA MET A 1 -8.19 -1.41 16.87
C MET A 1 -9.68 -1.46 17.15
N GLY A 2 -10.45 -0.41 16.84
CA GLY A 2 -11.90 -0.39 17.06
C GLY A 2 -12.65 -1.36 16.13
N GLU A 3 -13.98 -1.25 16.07
CA GLU A 3 -14.84 -2.03 15.19
C GLU A 3 -15.39 -1.11 14.07
N PRO A 4 -14.70 -0.98 12.91
CA PRO A 4 -15.08 -0.04 11.87
C PRO A 4 -16.33 -0.53 11.12
N GLN A 5 -17.37 0.30 11.03
CA GLN A 5 -18.65 -0.07 10.41
C GLN A 5 -18.91 0.63 9.07
N SER A 6 -18.04 1.58 8.70
CA SER A 6 -18.12 2.33 7.45
C SER A 6 -16.74 2.53 6.81
N TYR A 7 -16.71 2.83 5.51
CA TYR A 7 -15.46 3.24 4.84
C TYR A 7 -14.84 4.48 5.50
N ARG A 8 -15.66 5.35 6.09
CA ARG A 8 -15.16 6.50 6.87
C ARG A 8 -14.42 6.04 8.11
N ASP A 9 -14.93 5.06 8.85
CA ASP A 9 -14.24 4.52 10.02
C ASP A 9 -12.89 3.89 9.64
N ILE A 10 -12.84 3.19 8.50
CA ILE A 10 -11.59 2.65 7.95
C ILE A 10 -10.61 3.78 7.63
N ALA A 11 -11.05 4.80 6.88
CA ALA A 11 -10.22 5.98 6.58
C ALA A 11 -9.70 6.67 7.86
N GLU A 12 -10.55 6.80 8.88
CA GLU A 12 -10.17 7.37 10.17
C GLU A 12 -9.14 6.52 10.92
N LEU A 13 -9.18 5.19 10.83
CA LEU A 13 -8.15 4.32 11.40
C LEU A 13 -6.77 4.60 10.79
N PHE A 14 -6.69 4.74 9.46
CA PHE A 14 -5.43 5.08 8.79
C PHE A 14 -4.94 6.47 9.17
N VAL A 15 -5.85 7.45 9.28
CA VAL A 15 -5.50 8.81 9.76
C VAL A 15 -4.97 8.78 11.18
N LYS A 16 -5.58 7.99 12.08
CA LYS A 16 -5.10 7.82 13.47
C LYS A 16 -3.71 7.18 13.50
N TYR A 17 -3.46 6.20 12.64
CA TYR A 17 -2.13 5.58 12.53
C TYR A 17 -1.08 6.60 12.09
N LEU A 18 -1.36 7.39 11.04
CA LEU A 18 -0.44 8.42 10.55
C LEU A 18 -0.17 9.55 11.56
N LYS A 19 -1.07 9.73 12.54
CA LYS A 19 -0.92 10.67 13.64
C LYS A 19 -0.29 10.06 14.89
N ASN A 20 0.12 8.80 14.84
CA ASN A 20 0.60 8.02 15.98
C ASN A 20 -0.41 7.93 17.14
N GLU A 21 -1.72 8.01 16.85
CA GLU A 21 -2.80 7.76 17.82
C GLU A 21 -3.08 6.26 17.97
N ILE A 22 -2.70 5.45 16.98
CA ILE A 22 -2.61 3.99 17.06
C ILE A 22 -1.25 3.54 16.53
N GLU A 23 -0.71 2.46 17.10
CA GLU A 23 0.66 2.02 16.83
C GLU A 23 0.79 1.13 15.59
N THR A 24 -0.29 0.49 15.15
CA THR A 24 -0.23 -0.54 14.11
C THR A 24 -1.43 -0.51 13.16
N LEU A 25 -1.22 -1.06 11.97
CA LEU A 25 -2.24 -1.42 10.97
C LEU A 25 -1.97 -2.87 10.53
N PRO A 26 -2.91 -3.53 9.81
CA PRO A 26 -2.68 -4.89 9.31
C PRO A 26 -1.40 -5.04 8.46
N TRP A 27 -0.99 -3.97 7.77
CA TRP A 27 0.21 -3.93 6.93
C TRP A 27 1.42 -3.27 7.61
N SER A 28 1.28 -2.84 8.88
CA SER A 28 2.35 -2.16 9.60
C SER A 28 2.36 -2.53 11.07
N GLU A 29 3.37 -3.30 11.47
CA GLU A 29 3.53 -3.85 12.82
C GLU A 29 4.22 -2.88 13.79
N SER A 30 4.61 -1.69 13.34
CA SER A 30 5.33 -0.70 14.15
C SER A 30 4.80 0.72 13.92
N PRO A 31 4.95 1.63 14.89
CA PRO A 31 4.57 3.03 14.73
C PRO A 31 5.31 3.71 13.57
N LEU A 32 4.69 4.75 13.01
CA LEU A 32 5.29 5.53 11.94
C LEU A 32 6.59 6.20 12.43
N THR A 33 7.68 5.99 11.70
CA THR A 33 8.97 6.61 11.98
C THR A 33 9.02 8.04 11.44
N GLY A 34 10.06 8.80 11.83
CA GLY A 34 10.24 10.19 11.38
C GLY A 34 10.53 10.34 9.88
N GLU A 35 10.76 9.26 9.14
CA GLU A 35 10.97 9.29 7.69
C GLU A 35 9.75 9.82 6.93
N ALA A 36 8.55 9.45 7.37
CA ALA A 36 7.31 9.85 6.73
C ALA A 36 6.87 11.28 7.08
N ASP A 37 7.54 11.98 8.01
CA ASP A 37 7.13 13.30 8.49
C ASP A 37 7.02 14.32 7.36
N ALA A 38 7.94 14.24 6.38
CA ALA A 38 7.97 15.13 5.22
C ALA A 38 6.70 15.01 4.33
N ILE A 39 6.05 13.86 4.33
CA ILE A 39 4.89 13.56 3.49
C ILE A 39 3.61 13.27 4.29
N ARG A 40 3.67 13.35 5.62
CA ARG A 40 2.59 12.93 6.53
C ARG A 40 1.26 13.62 6.23
N GLU A 41 1.26 14.93 6.01
CA GLU A 41 0.02 15.67 5.73
C GLU A 41 -0.60 15.26 4.39
N ASN A 42 0.22 14.93 3.38
CA ASN A 42 -0.26 14.40 2.11
C ASN A 42 -0.90 13.01 2.31
N LEU A 43 -0.26 12.13 3.07
CA LEU A 43 -0.81 10.82 3.42
C LEU A 43 -2.13 10.96 4.20
N VAL A 44 -2.20 11.85 5.19
CA VAL A 44 -3.44 12.12 5.95
C VAL A 44 -4.55 12.63 5.01
N ASN A 45 -4.21 13.51 4.06
CA ASN A 45 -5.15 14.02 3.08
C ASN A 45 -5.71 12.92 2.16
N LEU A 46 -4.86 12.00 1.69
CA LEU A 46 -5.30 10.86 0.87
C LEU A 46 -6.27 9.96 1.65
N ASN A 47 -5.89 9.56 2.87
CA ASN A 47 -6.70 8.67 3.68
C ASN A 47 -8.06 9.29 4.03
N ARG A 48 -8.11 10.60 4.34
CA ARG A 48 -9.39 11.31 4.57
C ARG A 48 -10.35 11.28 3.38
N ARG A 49 -9.81 11.14 2.16
CA ARG A 49 -10.58 11.02 0.91
C ARG A 49 -10.88 9.57 0.53
N GLY A 50 -10.53 8.62 1.39
CA GLY A 50 -10.73 7.18 1.21
C GLY A 50 -9.76 6.52 0.23
N ILE A 51 -8.60 7.14 0.00
CA ILE A 51 -7.47 6.54 -0.71
C ILE A 51 -6.51 6.02 0.37
N LEU A 52 -6.54 4.71 0.61
CA LEU A 52 -5.91 4.14 1.80
C LEU A 52 -4.43 3.86 1.56
N THR A 53 -3.53 4.55 2.26
CA THR A 53 -2.07 4.41 2.04
C THR A 53 -1.51 3.25 2.85
N VAL A 54 -1.00 2.23 2.15
CA VAL A 54 -0.43 1.01 2.75
C VAL A 54 1.06 1.19 3.05
N ASN A 55 1.80 1.79 2.12
CA ASN A 55 3.24 2.02 2.25
C ASN A 55 3.65 3.31 1.51
N SER A 56 4.75 3.93 1.93
CA SER A 56 5.23 5.18 1.33
C SER A 56 6.69 5.47 1.68
N GLN A 57 7.40 6.15 0.79
CA GLN A 57 8.68 6.81 1.10
C GLN A 57 8.79 8.15 0.34
N PRO A 58 9.41 9.18 0.94
CA PRO A 58 9.69 10.43 0.23
C PRO A 58 10.83 10.25 -0.78
N ALA A 59 10.94 11.18 -1.73
CA ALA A 59 12.14 11.30 -2.55
C ALA A 59 13.26 12.01 -1.76
N VAL A 60 14.47 11.49 -1.88
CA VAL A 60 15.67 12.00 -1.22
C VAL A 60 16.75 12.20 -2.27
N ASP A 61 17.24 13.43 -2.36
CA ASP A 61 18.24 13.83 -3.34
C ASP A 61 19.61 14.06 -2.67
N GLY A 62 20.38 12.98 -2.55
CA GLY A 62 21.80 13.07 -2.22
C GLY A 62 22.10 13.60 -0.82
N VAL A 63 21.38 13.14 0.21
CA VAL A 63 21.72 13.48 1.60
C VAL A 63 22.92 12.67 2.07
N LYS A 64 23.62 13.15 3.11
CA LYS A 64 24.76 12.43 3.69
C LYS A 64 24.34 11.06 4.21
N SER A 65 25.20 10.05 4.06
CA SER A 65 24.96 8.72 4.65
C SER A 65 24.84 8.73 6.18
N SER A 66 25.27 9.81 6.83
CA SER A 66 25.09 10.05 8.27
C SER A 66 23.85 10.89 8.61
N HIS A 67 22.95 11.13 7.66
CA HIS A 67 21.72 11.88 7.90
C HIS A 67 20.88 11.19 8.98
N PRO A 68 20.34 11.90 9.99
CA PRO A 68 19.71 11.27 11.17
C PRO A 68 18.43 10.50 10.86
N ILE A 69 17.77 10.79 9.73
CA ILE A 69 16.48 10.19 9.36
C ILE A 69 16.63 9.19 8.22
N HIS A 70 17.34 9.57 7.15
CA HIS A 70 17.43 8.81 5.88
C HIS A 70 18.82 8.19 5.68
N GLY A 71 19.77 8.48 6.55
CA GLY A 71 21.16 8.06 6.40
C GLY A 71 21.36 6.59 6.72
N TRP A 72 22.05 5.87 5.84
CA TRP A 72 22.44 4.48 6.05
C TRP A 72 23.77 4.17 5.34
N GLY A 73 24.37 3.03 5.68
CA GLY A 73 25.60 2.54 5.07
C GLY A 73 26.89 3.19 5.59
N PRO A 74 28.03 2.99 4.89
CA PRO A 74 29.32 3.55 5.29
C PRO A 74 29.32 5.08 5.41
N SER A 75 30.19 5.62 6.27
CA SER A 75 30.36 7.06 6.42
C SER A 75 30.91 7.72 5.15
N ASN A 76 30.69 9.04 5.02
CA ASN A 76 31.13 9.87 3.90
C ASN A 76 30.53 9.50 2.53
N GLY A 77 29.40 8.79 2.50
CA GLY A 77 28.62 8.54 1.30
C GLY A 77 27.44 9.50 1.14
N TYR A 78 26.65 9.22 0.11
CA TYR A 78 25.37 9.87 -0.16
C TYR A 78 24.30 8.82 -0.43
N VAL A 79 23.08 9.11 0.01
CA VAL A 79 21.92 8.24 -0.15
C VAL A 79 20.81 8.97 -0.88
N TYR A 80 20.03 8.20 -1.61
CA TYR A 80 19.01 8.69 -2.52
C TYR A 80 17.77 7.79 -2.46
N GLN A 81 16.61 8.38 -2.66
CA GLN A 81 15.32 7.68 -2.74
C GLN A 81 14.45 8.30 -3.84
N LYS A 82 13.72 7.47 -4.57
CA LYS A 82 12.58 7.90 -5.39
C LYS A 82 11.34 7.99 -4.51
N SER A 83 10.45 8.95 -4.74
CA SER A 83 9.17 8.94 -4.04
C SER A 83 8.38 7.70 -4.46
N TYR A 84 7.84 6.98 -3.49
CA TYR A 84 7.01 5.81 -3.71
C TYR A 84 5.77 5.88 -2.84
N LEU A 85 4.66 5.39 -3.39
CA LEU A 85 3.38 5.33 -2.71
C LEU A 85 2.68 4.02 -3.07
N GLU A 86 2.15 3.34 -2.07
CA GLU A 86 1.29 2.18 -2.24
C GLU A 86 -0.06 2.42 -1.59
N VAL A 87 -1.13 2.20 -2.36
CA VAL A 87 -2.50 2.54 -1.98
C VAL A 87 -3.47 1.43 -2.32
N LEU A 88 -4.48 1.27 -1.46
CA LEU A 88 -5.73 0.59 -1.80
C LEU A 88 -6.73 1.63 -2.32
N VAL A 89 -7.24 1.41 -3.53
CA VAL A 89 -8.10 2.34 -4.25
C VAL A 89 -9.42 1.68 -4.65
N HIS A 90 -10.52 2.34 -4.31
CA HIS A 90 -11.87 1.91 -4.70
C HIS A 90 -12.02 1.88 -6.23
N PRO A 91 -12.69 0.87 -6.83
CA PRO A 91 -12.84 0.73 -8.29
C PRO A 91 -13.36 1.99 -9.02
N ARG A 92 -14.25 2.76 -8.38
CA ARG A 92 -14.77 4.03 -8.93
C ARG A 92 -13.68 5.07 -9.23
N LEU A 93 -12.57 5.06 -8.49
CA LEU A 93 -11.46 6.01 -8.69
C LEU A 93 -10.38 5.45 -9.63
N TYR A 94 -10.36 4.13 -9.82
CA TYR A 94 -9.27 3.44 -10.50
C TYR A 94 -9.06 3.92 -11.93
N GLN A 95 -10.14 4.00 -12.73
CA GLN A 95 -10.05 4.37 -14.15
C GLN A 95 -9.49 5.79 -14.38
N GLU A 96 -9.90 6.75 -13.54
CA GLU A 96 -9.40 8.12 -13.63
C GLU A 96 -7.94 8.18 -13.17
N LEU A 97 -7.58 7.49 -12.09
CA LEU A 97 -6.21 7.43 -11.58
C LEU A 97 -5.25 6.82 -12.62
N THR A 98 -5.60 5.70 -13.25
CA THR A 98 -4.77 5.09 -14.29
C THR A 98 -4.64 5.98 -15.53
N SER A 99 -5.71 6.69 -15.92
CA SER A 99 -5.65 7.68 -17.02
C SER A 99 -4.69 8.83 -16.70
N ARG A 100 -4.61 9.28 -15.44
CA ARG A 100 -3.66 10.30 -15.01
C ARG A 100 -2.23 9.80 -14.99
N MET A 101 -1.99 8.59 -14.46
CA MET A 101 -0.67 7.97 -14.45
C MET A 101 -0.13 7.76 -15.87
N ALA A 102 -0.98 7.32 -16.81
CA ALA A 102 -0.60 7.11 -18.21
C ALA A 102 -0.16 8.40 -18.95
N LYS A 103 -0.44 9.58 -18.40
CA LYS A 103 -0.02 10.88 -18.95
C LYS A 103 1.29 11.40 -18.34
N GLN A 104 1.84 10.71 -17.35
CA GLN A 104 3.07 11.11 -16.66
C GLN A 104 4.21 10.19 -17.10
N GLU A 105 5.19 10.73 -17.80
CA GLU A 105 6.31 9.94 -18.36
C GLU A 105 7.24 9.39 -17.27
N ASP A 106 7.40 10.14 -16.17
CA ASP A 106 8.30 9.76 -15.09
C ASP A 106 7.69 8.76 -14.11
N LEU A 107 6.39 8.44 -14.21
CA LEU A 107 5.74 7.55 -13.26
C LEU A 107 5.73 6.11 -13.74
N THR A 108 6.07 5.19 -12.84
CA THR A 108 5.88 3.75 -13.03
C THR A 108 4.89 3.22 -12.01
N TYR A 109 3.91 2.43 -12.44
CA TYR A 109 2.93 1.83 -11.54
C TYR A 109 2.73 0.35 -11.79
N TYR A 110 2.33 -0.37 -10.74
CA TYR A 110 1.76 -1.71 -10.81
C TYR A 110 0.42 -1.71 -10.08
N ALA A 111 -0.62 -2.21 -10.73
CA ALA A 111 -1.98 -2.23 -10.20
C ALA A 111 -2.58 -3.64 -10.33
N VAL A 112 -3.25 -4.10 -9.27
CA VAL A 112 -3.82 -5.44 -9.23
C VAL A 112 -4.94 -5.52 -8.18
N THR A 113 -5.99 -6.30 -8.44
CA THR A 113 -6.95 -6.72 -7.42
C THR A 113 -6.55 -8.08 -6.86
N LYS A 114 -7.18 -8.54 -5.77
CA LYS A 114 -6.85 -9.84 -5.14
C LYS A 114 -6.84 -11.03 -6.12
N SER A 115 -7.75 -11.03 -7.10
CA SER A 115 -7.88 -12.11 -8.11
C SER A 115 -7.63 -11.63 -9.55
N GLY A 116 -7.25 -10.36 -9.73
CA GLY A 116 -7.09 -9.74 -11.03
C GLY A 116 -5.76 -10.01 -11.71
N GLN A 117 -5.67 -9.58 -12.96
CA GLN A 117 -4.42 -9.54 -13.70
C GLN A 117 -3.64 -8.26 -13.37
N LEU A 118 -2.32 -8.33 -13.48
CA LEU A 118 -1.44 -7.19 -13.30
C LEU A 118 -1.63 -6.19 -14.44
N GLU A 119 -1.88 -4.93 -14.10
CA GLU A 119 -1.84 -3.80 -15.03
C GLU A 119 -0.64 -2.91 -14.67
N THR A 120 0.20 -2.56 -15.65
CA THR A 120 1.41 -1.78 -15.41
C THR A 120 1.87 -1.05 -16.68
N ASN A 121 2.59 0.05 -16.50
CA ASN A 121 3.33 0.75 -17.56
C ASN A 121 4.85 0.53 -17.46
N ALA A 122 5.32 -0.41 -16.62
CA ALA A 122 6.73 -0.70 -16.48
C ALA A 122 7.33 -1.11 -17.84
N PRO A 123 8.49 -0.54 -18.24
CA PRO A 123 9.06 -0.77 -19.57
C PRO A 123 9.65 -2.18 -19.74
N SER A 124 9.97 -2.85 -18.63
CA SER A 124 10.41 -4.24 -18.60
C SER A 124 10.10 -4.87 -17.24
N ASP A 125 10.23 -6.19 -17.15
CA ASP A 125 10.16 -6.93 -15.89
C ASP A 125 11.42 -6.78 -15.01
N GLY A 126 12.35 -5.90 -15.40
CA GLY A 126 13.56 -5.63 -14.65
C GLY A 126 13.30 -4.79 -13.39
N PRO A 127 14.23 -4.82 -12.41
CA PRO A 127 14.07 -4.09 -11.16
C PRO A 127 14.20 -2.58 -11.36
N ASN A 128 13.27 -1.83 -10.78
CA ASN A 128 13.37 -0.38 -10.63
C ASN A 128 13.97 -0.06 -9.24
N ALA A 129 15.21 0.42 -9.20
CA ALA A 129 15.83 0.85 -7.95
C ALA A 129 15.12 2.10 -7.41
N VAL A 130 14.66 2.01 -6.15
CA VAL A 130 13.94 3.09 -5.46
C VAL A 130 14.71 3.67 -4.28
N THR A 131 15.71 2.96 -3.77
CA THR A 131 16.65 3.45 -2.75
C THR A 131 18.05 3.00 -3.12
N TRP A 132 19.01 3.93 -3.16
CA TRP A 132 20.41 3.60 -3.46
C TRP A 132 21.39 4.51 -2.72
N GLY A 133 22.64 4.05 -2.64
CA GLY A 133 23.72 4.75 -1.96
C GLY A 133 25.04 4.66 -2.72
N VAL A 134 25.77 5.77 -2.72
CA VAL A 134 27.10 5.91 -3.31
C VAL A 134 28.10 6.16 -2.18
N PHE A 135 29.04 5.23 -2.00
CA PHE A 135 29.98 5.24 -0.88
C PHE A 135 31.44 5.21 -1.37
N PRO A 136 32.37 5.95 -0.74
CA PRO A 136 33.77 5.90 -1.11
C PRO A 136 34.35 4.48 -1.08
N GLY A 137 34.99 4.06 -2.17
CA GLY A 137 35.65 2.75 -2.27
C GLY A 137 34.70 1.56 -2.41
N LYS A 138 33.42 1.77 -2.74
CA LYS A 138 32.44 0.72 -3.02
C LYS A 138 31.71 0.97 -4.34
N GLU A 139 31.19 -0.09 -4.93
CA GLU A 139 30.16 -0.01 -5.96
C GLU A 139 28.86 0.58 -5.40
N ILE A 140 27.96 0.99 -6.30
CA ILE A 140 26.64 1.49 -5.92
C ILE A 140 25.85 0.37 -5.23
N VAL A 141 25.24 0.70 -4.10
CA VAL A 141 24.40 -0.24 -3.35
C VAL A 141 22.94 0.15 -3.54
N GLN A 142 22.09 -0.80 -3.92
CA GLN A 142 20.65 -0.60 -4.17
C GLN A 142 19.83 -1.57 -3.29
N PRO A 143 19.62 -1.25 -2.00
CA PRO A 143 18.97 -2.18 -1.07
C PRO A 143 17.48 -2.40 -1.37
N THR A 144 16.82 -1.44 -2.03
CA THR A 144 15.39 -1.49 -2.27
C THR A 144 15.08 -1.29 -3.75
N ILE A 145 14.33 -2.25 -4.29
CA ILE A 145 13.89 -2.29 -5.69
C ILE A 145 12.37 -2.55 -5.73
N VAL A 146 11.74 -2.19 -6.85
CA VAL A 146 10.36 -2.55 -7.19
C VAL A 146 10.36 -3.29 -8.52
N GLU A 147 9.66 -4.41 -8.58
CA GLU A 147 9.51 -5.24 -9.78
C GLU A 147 8.20 -6.04 -9.77
N SER A 148 7.75 -6.49 -10.95
CA SER A 148 6.48 -7.20 -11.14
C SER A 148 6.34 -8.45 -10.26
N VAL A 149 7.40 -9.28 -10.18
CA VAL A 149 7.39 -10.57 -9.47
C VAL A 149 7.25 -10.35 -7.96
N SER A 150 8.08 -9.47 -7.41
CA SER A 150 8.04 -9.11 -5.99
C SER A 150 6.71 -8.44 -5.62
N PHE A 151 6.16 -7.58 -6.49
CA PHE A 151 4.85 -6.96 -6.26
C PHE A 151 3.70 -7.98 -6.25
N LEU A 152 3.70 -8.96 -7.15
CA LEU A 152 2.68 -10.01 -7.18
C LEU A 152 2.77 -10.97 -5.99
N ALA A 153 3.99 -11.25 -5.51
CA ALA A 153 4.17 -12.01 -4.27
C ALA A 153 3.65 -11.22 -3.05
N TRP A 154 4.01 -9.93 -2.96
CA TRP A 154 3.52 -9.03 -1.92
C TRP A 154 2.00 -8.87 -1.95
N ARG A 155 1.38 -8.76 -3.13
CA ARG A 155 -0.08 -8.69 -3.29
C ARG A 155 -0.80 -9.77 -2.49
N ASP A 156 -0.37 -11.02 -2.63
CA ASP A 156 -1.03 -12.16 -1.99
C ASP A 156 -0.99 -12.03 -0.47
N GLU A 157 0.15 -11.60 0.07
CA GLU A 157 0.33 -11.33 1.49
C GLU A 157 -0.49 -10.11 1.95
N ALA A 158 -0.44 -8.99 1.23
CA ALA A 158 -1.15 -7.76 1.56
C ALA A 158 -2.67 -7.99 1.66
N PHE A 159 -3.26 -8.69 0.68
CA PHE A 159 -4.69 -9.03 0.75
C PHE A 159 -4.98 -10.08 1.83
N GLN A 160 -4.06 -11.02 2.08
CA GLN A 160 -4.24 -12.00 3.15
C GLN A 160 -4.22 -11.35 4.54
N LEU A 161 -3.33 -10.40 4.80
CA LEU A 161 -3.29 -9.62 6.03
C LEU A 161 -4.60 -8.88 6.29
N GLY A 162 -5.17 -8.24 5.27
CA GLY A 162 -6.49 -7.60 5.40
C GLY A 162 -7.64 -8.59 5.61
N MET A 163 -7.58 -9.78 4.99
CA MET A 163 -8.56 -10.84 5.26
C MET A 163 -8.44 -11.40 6.68
N ASP A 164 -7.23 -11.50 7.22
CA ASP A 164 -7.01 -11.95 8.59
C ASP A 164 -7.46 -10.89 9.60
N TRP A 165 -7.30 -9.61 9.27
CA TRP A 165 -7.92 -8.52 10.03
C TRP A 165 -9.45 -8.62 10.03
N ALA A 166 -10.08 -8.93 8.90
CA ALA A 166 -11.52 -9.14 8.83
C ALA A 166 -11.99 -10.29 9.74
N LYS A 167 -11.20 -11.37 9.85
CA LYS A 167 -11.50 -12.54 10.71
C LYS A 167 -11.38 -12.24 12.20
N CYS A 168 -10.82 -11.10 12.60
CA CYS A 168 -10.86 -10.65 14.00
C CYS A 168 -12.28 -10.25 14.45
N PHE A 169 -13.23 -10.11 13.51
CA PHE A 169 -14.63 -9.78 13.77
C PHE A 169 -15.57 -10.96 13.46
N ASP A 170 -16.75 -10.94 14.09
CA ASP A 170 -17.77 -11.98 13.89
C ASP A 170 -18.19 -12.08 12.42
N SER A 171 -18.44 -13.31 11.94
CA SER A 171 -18.77 -13.62 10.54
C SER A 171 -19.96 -12.85 9.97
N GLY A 172 -20.92 -12.46 10.83
CA GLY A 172 -22.09 -11.69 10.43
C GLY A 172 -21.96 -10.17 10.58
N SER A 173 -20.86 -9.68 11.18
CA SER A 173 -20.69 -8.27 11.52
C SER A 173 -20.56 -7.38 10.27
N ALA A 174 -21.00 -6.13 10.39
CA ALA A 174 -20.81 -5.12 9.36
C ALA A 174 -19.31 -4.91 9.05
N SER A 175 -18.48 -4.88 10.09
CA SER A 175 -17.03 -4.67 10.00
C SER A 175 -16.34 -5.75 9.18
N ARG A 176 -16.68 -7.02 9.41
CA ARG A 176 -16.11 -8.12 8.62
C ARG A 176 -16.48 -8.02 7.15
N LYS A 177 -17.77 -7.81 6.85
CA LYS A 177 -18.25 -7.68 5.47
C LYS A 177 -17.60 -6.50 4.75
N LEU A 178 -17.45 -5.38 5.45
CA LEU A 178 -16.79 -4.18 4.93
C LEU A 178 -15.33 -4.46 4.56
N ILE A 179 -14.55 -5.02 5.49
CA ILE A 179 -13.13 -5.29 5.25
C ILE A 179 -12.96 -6.35 4.16
N GLU A 180 -13.77 -7.42 4.18
CA GLU A 180 -13.77 -8.45 3.12
C GLU A 180 -14.04 -7.82 1.75
N HIS A 181 -15.02 -6.91 1.65
CA HIS A 181 -15.34 -6.21 0.40
C HIS A 181 -14.20 -5.29 -0.07
N ILE A 182 -13.53 -4.56 0.83
CA ILE A 182 -12.32 -3.79 0.46
C ILE A 182 -11.25 -4.74 -0.10
N MET A 183 -11.02 -5.87 0.55
CA MET A 183 -9.99 -6.84 0.13
C MET A 183 -10.34 -7.62 -1.14
N THR A 184 -11.61 -7.76 -1.51
CA THR A 184 -11.98 -8.46 -2.75
C THR A 184 -12.02 -7.52 -3.94
N ASP A 185 -12.50 -6.29 -3.75
CA ASP A 185 -12.93 -5.45 -4.87
C ASP A 185 -11.96 -4.29 -5.14
N TRP A 186 -11.15 -3.87 -4.17
CA TRP A 186 -10.26 -2.71 -4.34
C TRP A 186 -8.96 -3.09 -5.05
N HIS A 187 -8.36 -2.10 -5.70
CA HIS A 187 -7.07 -2.24 -6.38
C HIS A 187 -5.96 -1.89 -5.41
N LEU A 188 -4.98 -2.78 -5.26
CA LEU A 188 -3.68 -2.45 -4.70
C LEU A 188 -2.83 -1.86 -5.82
N ILE A 189 -2.32 -0.65 -5.61
CA ILE A 189 -1.53 0.08 -6.60
C ILE A 189 -0.26 0.58 -5.92
N ASN A 190 0.90 0.25 -6.48
CA ASN A 190 2.12 0.95 -6.15
C ASN A 190 2.48 1.95 -7.28
N ILE A 191 3.12 3.05 -6.90
CA ILE A 191 3.48 4.14 -7.81
C ILE A 191 4.87 4.62 -7.42
N VAL A 192 5.76 4.75 -8.40
CA VAL A 192 7.11 5.28 -8.26
C VAL A 192 7.25 6.50 -9.16
N ASN A 193 7.74 7.61 -8.61
CA ASN A 193 8.22 8.73 -9.43
C ASN A 193 9.71 8.53 -9.73
N ASN A 194 10.05 8.41 -11.01
CA ASN A 194 11.43 8.21 -11.44
C ASN A 194 12.26 9.49 -11.39
N ASP A 195 11.62 10.67 -11.39
CA ASP A 195 12.28 11.92 -11.04
C ASP A 195 12.41 12.03 -9.51
N PHE A 196 13.56 11.61 -9.00
CA PHE A 196 13.87 11.62 -7.56
C PHE A 196 14.08 13.04 -6.99
N HIS A 197 14.07 14.08 -7.84
CA HIS A 197 14.06 15.46 -7.37
C HIS A 197 12.63 15.95 -7.02
N ASP A 198 11.60 15.23 -7.46
CA ASP A 198 10.20 15.64 -7.32
C ASP A 198 9.42 14.78 -6.31
N ASN A 199 9.09 15.42 -5.19
CA ASN A 199 8.28 14.84 -4.12
C ASN A 199 6.76 15.08 -4.26
N GLU A 200 6.33 15.94 -5.19
CA GLU A 200 4.97 16.48 -5.21
C GLU A 200 4.09 15.81 -6.26
N SER A 201 4.64 15.50 -7.45
CA SER A 201 3.81 15.03 -8.57
C SER A 201 3.10 13.70 -8.31
N ILE A 202 3.67 12.83 -7.48
CA ILE A 202 3.00 11.59 -7.06
C ILE A 202 1.69 11.86 -6.31
N PHE A 203 1.62 12.93 -5.51
CA PHE A 203 0.41 13.30 -4.77
C PHE A 203 -0.60 14.05 -5.63
N LYS A 204 -0.13 14.88 -6.57
CA LYS A 204 -0.99 15.61 -7.52
C LYS A 204 -1.83 14.70 -8.42
N LEU A 205 -1.40 13.45 -8.63
CA LEU A 205 -2.22 12.42 -9.29
C LEU A 205 -3.62 12.32 -8.68
N PHE A 206 -3.70 12.48 -7.37
CA PHE A 206 -4.92 12.26 -6.62
C PHE A 206 -5.78 13.53 -6.50
N ASP A 207 -5.38 14.68 -7.02
CA ASP A 207 -6.10 15.94 -6.83
C ASP A 207 -7.57 15.85 -7.28
N GLY A 208 -8.49 16.17 -6.38
CA GLY A 208 -9.94 16.09 -6.63
C GLY A 208 -10.52 14.67 -6.70
N LEU A 209 -9.72 13.62 -6.45
CA LEU A 209 -10.23 12.26 -6.28
C LEU A 209 -10.62 12.02 -4.83
N GLU A 210 -11.85 11.56 -4.62
CA GLU A 210 -12.35 11.12 -3.31
C GLU A 210 -13.51 10.15 -3.51
N ILE A 211 -13.69 9.23 -2.56
CA ILE A 211 -14.94 8.45 -2.50
C ILE A 211 -16.01 9.24 -1.76
N ASP A 212 -17.23 9.23 -2.28
CA ASP A 212 -18.39 9.67 -1.49
C ASP A 212 -18.76 8.56 -0.51
N PHE A 213 -18.35 8.72 0.74
CA PHE A 213 -18.67 7.79 1.82
C PHE A 213 -20.18 7.52 1.95
N LYS A 214 -21.04 8.52 1.70
CA LYS A 214 -22.49 8.36 1.84
C LYS A 214 -23.08 7.45 0.76
N GLU A 215 -22.57 7.54 -0.47
CA GLU A 215 -23.02 6.67 -1.55
C GLU A 215 -22.60 5.21 -1.37
N LEU A 216 -21.44 4.99 -0.75
CA LEU A 216 -20.89 3.65 -0.52
C LEU A 216 -21.46 2.96 0.73
N GLU A 217 -22.03 3.71 1.67
CA GLU A 217 -22.72 3.16 2.85
C GLU A 217 -24.13 2.63 2.53
N SER A 218 -24.73 3.06 1.41
CA SER A 218 -26.10 2.71 1.00
C SER A 218 -26.37 1.25 0.56
N PRO A 219 -25.42 0.37 0.15
CA PRO A 219 -25.76 -0.96 -0.35
C PRO A 219 -25.80 -2.08 0.71
N PHE A 220 -25.42 -1.84 1.97
CA PHE A 220 -25.43 -2.90 3.00
C PHE A 220 -26.79 -3.09 3.71
N GLU A 221 -27.78 -2.23 3.44
CA GLU A 221 -29.16 -2.43 3.88
C GLU A 221 -29.94 -3.27 2.84
N GLY A 222 -29.90 -4.60 2.99
CA GLY A 222 -30.95 -5.46 2.44
C GLY A 222 -30.52 -6.61 1.55
N GLN A 223 -29.83 -7.60 2.12
CA GLN A 223 -29.97 -9.01 1.69
C GLN A 223 -29.98 -9.92 2.92
N THR A 224 -31.16 -10.11 3.50
CA THR A 224 -31.45 -11.28 4.34
C THR A 224 -31.89 -12.40 3.41
N ASP A 225 -30.94 -13.17 2.88
CA ASP A 225 -31.25 -14.43 2.21
C ASP A 225 -31.08 -15.59 3.17
N ASN A 226 -32.23 -16.11 3.62
CA ASN A 226 -32.39 -17.47 4.08
C ASN A 226 -32.02 -18.41 2.93
N GLN A 227 -31.03 -19.29 3.09
CA GLN A 227 -31.12 -20.69 2.63
C GLN A 227 -29.96 -21.57 3.12
N GLU A 228 -30.37 -22.51 3.98
CA GLU A 228 -30.03 -23.94 4.05
C GLU A 228 -28.64 -24.47 3.62
N SER A 229 -28.09 -25.19 4.60
CA SER A 229 -26.94 -26.09 4.58
C SER A 229 -27.01 -27.22 3.53
N VAL A 230 -25.92 -27.45 2.80
CA VAL A 230 -25.54 -28.79 2.31
C VAL A 230 -24.02 -28.99 2.43
N THR A 231 -23.66 -30.10 3.05
CA THR A 231 -22.33 -30.60 3.45
C THR A 231 -21.57 -31.39 2.38
N ASN A 232 -20.26 -31.57 2.63
CA ASN A 232 -19.27 -32.53 2.08
C ASN A 232 -18.39 -32.00 0.93
N GLY A 233 -17.08 -32.27 0.86
CA GLY A 233 -16.23 -33.16 1.64
C GLY A 233 -14.75 -32.87 1.34
N SER A 234 -13.91 -33.39 2.24
CA SER A 234 -12.47 -33.18 2.40
C SER A 234 -11.59 -33.75 1.28
N HIS A 235 -10.54 -33.04 0.89
CA HIS A 235 -9.28 -33.66 0.48
C HIS A 235 -8.06 -32.89 1.01
N ALA A 236 -7.14 -33.66 1.56
CA ALA A 236 -5.93 -33.23 2.25
C ALA A 236 -4.88 -32.64 1.30
N SER A 237 -4.04 -31.74 1.81
CA SER A 237 -2.73 -31.45 1.21
C SER A 237 -1.66 -31.42 2.30
N GLN A 238 -0.59 -32.18 2.02
CA GLN A 238 0.60 -32.33 2.82
C GLN A 238 1.47 -31.07 2.73
N ALA A 239 2.06 -30.69 3.85
CA ALA A 239 3.00 -29.58 4.01
C ALA A 239 4.45 -30.04 3.80
N ILE A 240 5.27 -29.23 3.11
CA ILE A 240 6.75 -29.14 3.28
C ILE A 240 7.18 -27.70 2.89
N PRO A 241 8.35 -27.18 3.31
CA PRO A 241 8.51 -26.14 4.33
C PRO A 241 8.85 -24.73 3.78
N LYS A 242 8.64 -23.74 4.64
CA LYS A 242 8.93 -22.31 4.46
C LYS A 242 10.43 -22.01 4.54
N GLU A 243 10.95 -21.25 3.57
CA GLU A 243 12.11 -20.38 3.76
C GLU A 243 11.68 -18.94 3.48
N ALA A 244 11.90 -18.08 4.47
CA ALA A 244 11.43 -16.71 4.54
C ALA A 244 12.40 -15.77 3.82
N ALA A 245 11.88 -14.87 2.98
CA ALA A 245 12.59 -13.68 2.54
C ALA A 245 12.03 -12.49 3.33
N ALA A 246 12.82 -12.01 4.29
CA ALA A 246 12.56 -10.78 5.02
C ALA A 246 12.81 -9.58 4.09
N LEU A 247 11.78 -8.77 3.81
CA LEU A 247 11.99 -7.37 3.44
C LEU A 247 11.85 -6.54 4.71
N VAL A 248 12.99 -5.98 5.14
CA VAL A 248 13.10 -5.12 6.31
C VAL A 248 12.62 -3.73 5.91
N ALA A 249 11.50 -3.30 6.50
CA ALA A 249 11.26 -1.90 6.79
C ALA A 249 11.86 -1.63 8.18
N ASN A 250 12.90 -0.80 8.22
CA ASN A 250 13.40 -0.06 9.38
C ASN A 250 14.21 1.12 8.86
#